data_AF-A0A2G8K7X4-F1
#
_entry.id   AF-A0A2G8K7X4-F1
#
_cell.length_a   1.000
_cell.length_b   1.000
_cell.length_c   1.000
_cell.angle_alpha   90.00
_cell.angle_beta   90.00
_cell.angle_gamma   90.00
#
_symmetry.space_group_name_H-M   'P 1'
#
loop_
_entity.id
_entity.type
_entity.pdbx_description
1 polymer ?
#
loop_
_entity_poly.entity_id
_entity_poly.type
_entity_poly.pdbx_seq_one_letter_code
_entity_poly.pdbx_strand_id
1 'polypeptide(L)'
;MRAVSIVTVLLLAVVSLSSAKRGVRRFYRKCSDFRESDKKFACTTNDGMCVSIAHYCDSMVDCLDGSDESPENCADEHKEYCDTGFEGKYIQSTPLEKWECDDKMCIENCRRCDGDEDCPDGSDEDPVRCADETTREALDAIEYQCQREKKHVEL
;
A
#
# COMPACT_ATOMS: atom_id res chain seq x y z
N MET A 1 -7.92 52.44 -12.80
CA MET A 1 -7.44 51.29 -12.01
C MET A 1 -8.66 50.45 -11.68
N ARG A 2 -8.82 49.27 -12.30
CA ARG A 2 -10.02 48.43 -12.10
C ARG A 2 -9.89 47.69 -10.77
N ALA A 3 -10.82 47.95 -9.85
CA ALA A 3 -10.89 47.25 -8.57
C ALA A 3 -11.24 45.79 -8.84
N VAL A 4 -10.27 44.90 -8.63
CA VAL A 4 -10.49 43.45 -8.61
C VAL A 4 -11.25 43.15 -7.32
N SER A 5 -12.51 42.73 -7.45
CA SER A 5 -13.38 42.50 -6.29
C SER A 5 -12.81 41.37 -5.43
N ILE A 6 -12.86 41.52 -4.10
CA ILE A 6 -12.39 40.50 -3.15
C ILE A 6 -13.05 39.14 -3.43
N VAL A 7 -14.31 39.16 -3.92
CA VAL A 7 -15.05 37.96 -4.34
C VAL A 7 -14.37 37.24 -5.53
N THR A 8 -13.80 37.99 -6.49
CA THR A 8 -13.07 37.40 -7.62
C THR A 8 -11.71 36.82 -7.21
N VAL A 9 -11.06 37.37 -6.19
CA VAL A 9 -9.80 36.82 -5.64
C VAL A 9 -10.06 35.52 -4.88
N LEU A 10 -11.14 35.47 -4.09
CA LEU A 10 -11.54 34.27 -3.35
C LEU A 10 -12.03 33.15 -4.27
N LEU A 11 -12.78 33.48 -5.33
CA LEU A 11 -13.21 32.50 -6.32
C LEU A 11 -12.04 31.89 -7.09
N LEU A 12 -10.96 32.63 -7.35
CA LEU A 12 -9.75 32.07 -7.96
C LEU A 12 -8.95 31.20 -6.97
N ALA A 13 -8.93 31.57 -5.69
CA ALA A 13 -8.26 30.79 -4.65
C ALA A 13 -8.88 29.39 -4.47
N VAL A 14 -10.20 29.24 -4.61
CA VAL A 14 -10.87 27.93 -4.49
C VAL A 14 -10.63 27.00 -5.69
N VAL A 15 -10.26 27.51 -6.87
CA VAL A 15 -9.95 26.67 -8.05
C VAL A 15 -8.54 26.05 -7.98
N SER A 16 -7.67 26.55 -7.10
CA SER A 16 -6.27 26.11 -7.05
C SER A 16 -5.95 25.04 -6.00
N LEU A 17 -6.92 24.58 -5.20
CA LEU A 17 -6.73 23.41 -4.33
C LEU A 17 -7.20 22.13 -5.03
N SER A 18 -6.62 21.83 -6.19
CA SER A 18 -6.60 20.44 -6.65
C SER A 18 -5.69 19.69 -5.69
N SER A 19 -6.27 18.87 -4.81
CA SER A 19 -5.53 17.96 -3.94
C SER A 19 -4.45 17.25 -4.74
N ALA A 20 -3.19 17.62 -4.53
CA ALA A 20 -2.06 16.80 -4.93
C ALA A 20 -2.13 15.56 -4.04
N LYS A 21 -2.85 14.53 -4.50
CA LYS A 21 -2.73 13.18 -3.93
C LYS A 21 -1.24 12.86 -4.01
N ARG A 22 -0.56 12.75 -2.86
CA ARG A 22 0.81 12.29 -2.81
C ARG A 22 0.77 10.86 -3.32
N GLY A 23 1.05 10.65 -4.60
CA GLY A 23 1.11 9.31 -5.17
C GLY A 23 2.10 8.47 -4.37
N VAL A 24 1.76 7.20 -4.14
CA VAL A 24 2.69 6.21 -3.59
C VAL A 24 3.96 6.25 -4.45
N ARG A 25 5.11 6.39 -3.80
CA ARG A 25 6.40 6.43 -4.50
C ARG A 25 6.67 5.03 -5.01
N ARG A 26 6.50 4.82 -6.31
CA ARG A 26 6.87 3.56 -6.96
C ARG A 26 8.40 3.47 -7.08
N PHE A 27 8.98 2.35 -6.71
CA PHE A 27 10.43 2.15 -6.62
C PHE A 27 11.05 1.50 -7.87
N TYR A 28 10.27 1.21 -8.91
CA TYR A 28 10.78 0.85 -10.24
C TYR A 28 11.51 2.02 -10.93
N ARG A 29 12.64 1.72 -11.57
CA ARG A 29 13.43 2.67 -12.37
C ARG A 29 14.14 1.95 -13.51
N LYS A 30 14.87 2.66 -14.38
CA LYS A 30 15.57 2.00 -15.48
C LYS A 30 16.60 1.01 -14.94
N CYS A 31 16.66 -0.17 -15.54
CA CYS A 31 17.65 -1.20 -15.20
C CYS A 31 19.09 -0.69 -15.34
N SER A 32 19.34 0.26 -16.25
CA SER A 32 20.64 0.93 -16.45
C SER A 32 21.08 1.80 -15.28
N ASP A 33 20.15 2.22 -14.42
CA ASP A 33 20.45 3.13 -13.31
C ASP A 33 21.00 2.38 -12.09
N PHE A 34 20.88 1.05 -12.08
CA PHE A 34 21.50 0.17 -11.09
C PHE A 34 22.97 -0.08 -11.44
N ARG A 35 23.82 -0.20 -10.42
CA ARG A 35 25.21 -0.60 -10.65
C ARG A 35 25.24 -2.02 -11.19
N GLU A 36 26.26 -2.35 -11.95
CA GLU A 36 26.41 -3.67 -12.57
C GLU A 36 26.52 -4.80 -11.53
N SER A 37 27.02 -4.49 -10.33
CA SER A 37 27.07 -5.40 -9.19
C SER A 37 25.75 -5.59 -8.45
N ASP A 38 24.76 -4.73 -8.68
CA ASP A 38 23.52 -4.73 -7.92
C ASP A 38 22.58 -5.83 -8.44
N LYS A 39 22.00 -6.60 -7.52
CA LYS A 39 20.92 -7.54 -7.85
C LYS A 39 19.62 -6.76 -8.06
N LYS A 40 18.90 -7.10 -9.14
CA LYS A 40 17.67 -6.43 -9.56
C LYS A 40 16.76 -7.42 -10.28
N PHE A 41 15.47 -7.14 -10.23
CA PHE A 41 14.45 -7.85 -10.99
C PHE A 41 13.95 -6.95 -12.12
N ALA A 42 13.79 -7.50 -13.33
CA ALA A 42 13.28 -6.77 -14.47
C ALA A 42 11.76 -6.97 -14.57
N CYS A 43 11.02 -5.89 -14.66
CA CYS A 43 9.57 -5.95 -14.84
C CYS A 43 9.22 -6.65 -16.16
N THR A 44 8.16 -7.46 -16.19
CA THR A 44 7.86 -8.37 -17.32
C THR A 44 7.51 -7.63 -18.61
N THR A 45 6.69 -6.59 -18.51
CA THR A 45 6.05 -5.89 -19.64
C THR A 45 6.62 -4.50 -19.86
N ASN A 46 7.39 -4.00 -18.88
CA ASN A 46 8.00 -2.67 -18.92
C ASN A 46 9.46 -2.78 -19.35
N ASP A 47 9.69 -2.85 -20.67
CA ASP A 47 11.02 -2.98 -21.28
C ASP A 47 12.06 -2.04 -20.63
N GLY A 48 13.03 -2.66 -19.94
CA GLY A 48 14.15 -1.95 -19.32
C GLY A 48 13.84 -1.27 -17.98
N MET A 49 12.69 -1.54 -17.37
CA MET A 49 12.40 -1.15 -15.99
C MET A 49 12.73 -2.29 -15.02
N CYS A 50 13.32 -1.92 -13.89
CA CYS A 50 13.72 -2.83 -12.85
C CYS A 50 13.39 -2.29 -11.47
N VAL A 51 13.15 -3.22 -10.55
CA VAL A 51 13.13 -2.99 -9.10
C VAL A 51 14.41 -3.54 -8.47
N SER A 52 14.77 -3.02 -7.31
CA SER A 52 15.87 -3.61 -6.52
C SER A 52 15.44 -4.96 -5.96
N ILE A 53 16.38 -5.83 -5.60
CA ILE A 53 16.02 -7.08 -4.93
C ILE A 53 15.29 -6.88 -3.58
N ALA A 54 15.44 -5.71 -2.93
CA ALA A 54 14.70 -5.39 -1.70
C ALA A 54 13.24 -4.95 -1.96
N HIS A 55 12.89 -4.76 -3.23
CA HIS A 55 11.58 -4.36 -3.73
C HIS A 55 11.05 -5.41 -4.72
N TYR A 56 11.50 -6.65 -4.54
CA TYR A 56 11.05 -7.79 -5.32
C TYR A 56 10.44 -8.76 -4.31
N CYS A 57 9.17 -9.11 -4.50
CA CYS A 57 8.37 -9.84 -3.53
C CYS A 57 8.30 -9.14 -2.15
N ASP A 58 8.23 -7.79 -2.11
CA ASP A 58 8.15 -7.00 -0.86
C ASP A 58 6.72 -6.63 -0.44
N SER A 59 5.74 -7.19 -1.14
CA SER A 59 4.30 -6.95 -1.02
C SER A 59 3.86 -5.55 -1.44
N MET A 60 4.70 -4.79 -2.15
CA MET A 60 4.33 -3.53 -2.77
C MET A 60 4.47 -3.63 -4.29
N VAL A 61 3.38 -3.30 -4.99
CA VAL A 61 3.41 -3.21 -6.45
C VAL A 61 4.25 -2.00 -6.88
N ASP A 62 5.52 -2.24 -7.20
CA ASP A 62 6.45 -1.23 -7.68
C ASP A 62 6.54 -1.22 -9.20
N CYS A 63 6.56 -2.39 -9.85
CA CYS A 63 6.43 -2.45 -11.30
C CYS A 63 5.02 -1.99 -11.72
N LEU A 64 4.94 -1.29 -12.86
CA LEU A 64 3.65 -0.83 -13.39
C LEU A 64 2.72 -2.01 -13.76
N ASP A 65 3.30 -3.16 -14.08
CA ASP A 65 2.60 -4.40 -14.39
C ASP A 65 2.53 -5.38 -13.21
N GLY A 66 2.99 -4.99 -12.01
CA GLY A 66 2.95 -5.82 -10.79
C GLY A 66 3.74 -7.12 -10.85
N SER A 67 4.61 -7.29 -11.85
CA SER A 67 5.38 -8.53 -12.06
C SER A 67 6.36 -8.84 -10.92
N ASP A 68 6.80 -7.81 -10.22
CA ASP A 68 7.63 -7.89 -9.01
C ASP A 68 6.93 -8.57 -7.83
N GLU A 69 5.60 -8.59 -7.84
CA GLU A 69 4.77 -9.21 -6.79
C GLU A 69 3.90 -10.36 -7.33
N SER A 70 4.26 -10.91 -8.50
CA SER A 70 3.45 -11.95 -9.15
C SER A 70 3.39 -13.25 -8.31
N PRO A 71 2.20 -13.84 -8.09
CA PRO A 71 2.04 -15.03 -7.25
C PRO A 71 2.77 -16.26 -7.82
N GLU A 72 2.98 -16.31 -9.13
CA GLU A 72 3.75 -17.37 -9.78
C GLU A 72 5.24 -17.38 -9.39
N ASN A 73 5.82 -16.22 -9.08
CA ASN A 73 7.24 -16.08 -8.77
C ASN A 73 7.51 -15.81 -7.28
N CYS A 74 6.54 -15.22 -6.59
CA CYS A 74 6.66 -14.84 -5.19
C CYS A 74 5.93 -15.77 -4.22
N ALA A 75 5.24 -16.83 -4.68
CA ALA A 75 4.45 -17.73 -3.82
C ALA A 75 5.21 -18.27 -2.59
N ASP A 76 6.47 -18.64 -2.72
CA ASP A 76 7.27 -19.17 -1.61
C ASP A 76 7.76 -18.06 -0.66
N GLU A 77 8.03 -16.86 -1.19
CA GLU A 77 8.58 -15.71 -0.45
C GLU A 77 7.45 -14.96 0.29
N HIS A 78 6.28 -14.83 -0.33
CA HIS A 78 5.04 -14.35 0.30
C HIS A 78 4.46 -15.34 1.31
N LYS A 79 4.81 -16.63 1.22
CA LYS A 79 4.45 -17.65 2.22
C LYS A 79 5.05 -17.34 3.58
N GLU A 80 6.28 -16.84 3.59
CA GLU A 80 6.96 -16.39 4.80
C GLU A 80 6.24 -15.17 5.39
N TYR A 81 5.75 -14.26 4.55
CA TYR A 81 4.97 -13.07 4.97
C TYR A 81 3.72 -13.43 5.80
N CYS A 82 2.97 -14.44 5.37
CA CYS A 82 1.77 -14.92 6.05
C CYS A 82 2.07 -15.77 7.30
N ASP A 83 3.21 -16.49 7.36
CA ASP A 83 3.58 -17.33 8.51
C ASP A 83 4.44 -16.61 9.58
N THR A 84 5.43 -15.80 9.20
CA THR A 84 6.37 -15.13 10.14
C THR A 84 5.93 -13.70 10.49
N GLY A 85 5.13 -13.07 9.63
CA GLY A 85 4.67 -11.70 9.80
C GLY A 85 5.72 -10.75 9.33
N PHE A 86 5.39 -9.46 9.32
CA PHE A 86 6.33 -8.39 9.02
C PHE A 86 7.50 -8.43 10.03
N GLU A 87 8.44 -9.37 9.88
CA GLU A 87 9.68 -9.45 10.65
C GLU A 87 10.51 -8.22 10.26
N GLY A 88 10.23 -7.13 10.96
CA GLY A 88 10.77 -5.81 10.67
C GLY A 88 9.90 -4.66 11.19
N LYS A 89 8.61 -4.89 11.46
CA LYS A 89 7.70 -3.85 12.01
C LYS A 89 7.02 -4.34 13.30
N TYR A 90 7.84 -4.74 14.27
CA TYR A 90 7.37 -4.94 15.64
C TYR A 90 7.00 -3.60 16.27
N ILE A 91 5.71 -3.34 16.47
CA ILE A 91 5.30 -2.38 17.49
C ILE A 91 5.22 -3.16 18.80
N GLN A 92 6.27 -3.04 19.60
CA GLN A 92 6.38 -3.50 20.99
C GLN A 92 5.52 -4.72 21.39
N SER A 93 5.83 -5.88 20.81
CA SER A 93 5.51 -7.19 21.42
C SER A 93 4.06 -7.72 21.29
N THR A 94 3.33 -7.38 20.23
CA THR A 94 2.10 -8.11 19.85
C THR A 94 2.07 -8.40 18.36
N PRO A 95 1.82 -9.64 17.92
CA PRO A 95 1.58 -9.92 16.50
C PRO A 95 0.37 -9.11 16.04
N LEU A 96 0.51 -8.34 14.96
CA LEU A 96 -0.64 -7.81 14.25
C LEU A 96 -1.43 -9.00 13.71
N GLU A 97 -2.74 -9.05 13.96
CA GLU A 97 -3.59 -10.04 13.28
C GLU A 97 -3.47 -9.80 11.77
N LYS A 98 -3.34 -10.88 11.01
CA LYS A 98 -3.17 -10.82 9.55
C LYS A 98 -4.42 -11.27 8.85
N TRP A 99 -4.61 -10.78 7.65
CA TRP A 99 -5.66 -11.23 6.76
C TRP A 99 -5.08 -11.62 5.39
N GLU A 100 -5.55 -12.73 4.85
CA GLU A 100 -5.10 -13.29 3.56
C GLU A 100 -6.06 -12.84 2.45
N CYS A 101 -5.52 -12.13 1.47
CA CYS A 101 -6.13 -11.76 0.19
C CYS A 101 -6.46 -13.01 -0.65
N ASP A 102 -7.31 -12.87 -1.68
CA ASP A 102 -7.67 -14.02 -2.52
C ASP A 102 -6.51 -14.52 -3.38
N ASP A 103 -5.63 -13.62 -3.81
CA ASP A 103 -4.37 -13.90 -4.50
C ASP A 103 -3.26 -14.48 -3.61
N LYS A 104 -3.56 -14.75 -2.32
CA LYS A 104 -2.64 -15.29 -1.30
C LYS A 104 -1.63 -14.31 -0.75
N MET A 105 -1.82 -13.02 -1.02
CA MET A 105 -1.11 -11.95 -0.31
C MET A 105 -1.64 -11.80 1.11
N CYS A 106 -0.82 -11.21 1.99
CA CYS A 106 -1.23 -10.93 3.36
C CYS A 106 -1.07 -9.45 3.70
N ILE A 107 -2.13 -8.85 4.24
CA ILE A 107 -2.16 -7.48 4.74
C ILE A 107 -2.32 -7.47 6.27
N GLU A 108 -2.05 -6.32 6.88
CA GLU A 108 -2.44 -6.07 8.27
C GLU A 108 -3.98 -6.18 8.35
N ASN A 109 -4.55 -6.91 9.33
CA ASN A 109 -6.02 -7.07 9.41
C ASN A 109 -6.75 -5.72 9.53
N CYS A 110 -6.04 -4.67 9.99
CA CYS A 110 -6.57 -3.32 10.08
C CYS A 110 -6.72 -2.58 8.74
N ARG A 111 -6.15 -3.12 7.66
CA ARG A 111 -6.27 -2.64 6.28
C ARG A 111 -7.40 -3.29 5.52
N ARG A 112 -8.05 -4.29 6.14
CA ARG A 112 -9.22 -4.91 5.56
C ARG A 112 -10.42 -3.98 5.71
N CYS A 113 -11.12 -3.73 4.61
CA CYS A 113 -12.35 -2.93 4.59
C CYS A 113 -12.17 -1.51 5.17
N ASP A 114 -10.98 -0.93 5.03
CA ASP A 114 -10.65 0.40 5.54
C ASP A 114 -10.87 1.51 4.50
N GLY A 115 -11.18 1.14 3.26
CA GLY A 115 -11.50 2.02 2.14
C GLY A 115 -10.33 2.32 1.21
N ASP A 116 -9.14 1.77 1.47
CA ASP A 116 -7.98 1.80 0.59
C ASP A 116 -7.71 0.40 0.02
N GLU A 117 -7.32 0.31 -1.27
CA GLU A 117 -6.93 -0.98 -1.88
C GLU A 117 -5.50 -1.33 -1.43
N ASP A 118 -5.37 -2.19 -0.44
CA ASP A 118 -4.10 -2.72 0.09
C ASP A 118 -3.75 -4.10 -0.47
N CYS A 119 -4.73 -4.94 -0.82
CA CYS A 119 -4.46 -6.16 -1.57
C CYS A 119 -4.21 -5.84 -3.06
N PRO A 120 -3.26 -6.51 -3.75
CA PRO A 120 -3.05 -6.33 -5.19
C PRO A 120 -4.27 -6.73 -6.04
N ASP A 121 -5.09 -7.66 -5.55
CA ASP A 121 -6.35 -8.08 -6.16
C ASP A 121 -7.58 -7.26 -5.69
N GLY A 122 -7.39 -6.33 -4.74
CA GLY A 122 -8.45 -5.51 -4.13
C GLY A 122 -9.47 -6.31 -3.29
N SER A 123 -9.15 -7.54 -2.92
CA SER A 123 -10.08 -8.44 -2.20
C SER A 123 -10.38 -8.01 -0.76
N ASP A 124 -9.53 -7.17 -0.18
CA ASP A 124 -9.70 -6.49 1.10
C ASP A 124 -10.85 -5.48 1.11
N GLU A 125 -11.20 -4.93 -0.05
CA GLU A 125 -12.29 -3.97 -0.23
C GLU A 125 -13.52 -4.57 -0.93
N ASP A 126 -13.58 -5.91 -1.06
CA ASP A 126 -14.71 -6.60 -1.68
C ASP A 126 -16.00 -6.38 -0.84
N PRO A 127 -17.06 -5.78 -1.40
CA PRO A 127 -18.30 -5.50 -0.68
C PRO A 127 -18.97 -6.72 -0.05
N VAL A 128 -18.79 -7.91 -0.64
CA VAL A 128 -19.33 -9.18 -0.12
C VAL A 128 -18.54 -9.64 1.10
N ARG A 129 -17.22 -9.41 1.13
CA ARG A 129 -16.34 -9.75 2.26
C ARG A 129 -16.42 -8.74 3.39
N CYS A 130 -16.69 -7.48 3.06
CA CYS A 130 -16.89 -6.40 4.03
C CYS A 130 -18.32 -6.35 4.58
N ALA A 131 -19.27 -7.09 3.99
CA ALA A 131 -20.68 -7.08 4.40
C ALA A 131 -20.90 -7.49 5.87
N ASP A 132 -20.12 -8.45 6.38
CA ASP A 132 -20.21 -8.93 7.78
C ASP A 132 -19.60 -7.93 8.78
N GLU A 133 -18.77 -7.00 8.29
CA GLU A 133 -18.08 -5.97 9.07
C GLU A 133 -18.82 -4.62 9.04
N THR A 134 -20.00 -4.56 8.40
CA THR A 134 -20.82 -3.33 8.27
C THR A 134 -21.44 -2.82 9.58
N THR A 135 -21.27 -3.53 10.70
CA THR A 135 -21.63 -2.96 12.00
C THR A 135 -20.60 -1.91 12.38
N ARG A 136 -21.09 -0.76 12.84
CA ARG A 136 -20.24 0.31 13.38
C ARG A 136 -19.29 -0.20 14.46
N GLU A 137 -19.67 -1.25 15.17
CA GLU A 137 -18.88 -1.92 16.22
C GLU A 137 -17.73 -2.76 15.65
N ALA A 138 -17.88 -3.38 14.48
CA ALA A 138 -16.80 -4.11 13.79
C ALA A 138 -15.78 -3.15 13.17
N LEU A 139 -16.24 -2.09 12.49
CA LEU A 139 -15.36 -1.02 12.00
C LEU A 139 -14.66 -0.28 13.16
N ASP A 140 -15.38 0.03 14.24
CA ASP A 140 -14.78 0.61 15.46
C ASP A 140 -13.76 -0.37 16.10
N ALA A 141 -13.93 -1.69 15.99
CA ALA A 141 -12.98 -2.69 16.49
C ALA A 141 -11.70 -2.76 15.63
N ILE A 142 -11.85 -2.75 14.31
CA ILE A 142 -10.74 -2.73 13.33
C ILE A 142 -9.95 -1.41 13.44
N GLU A 143 -10.66 -0.28 13.54
CA GLU A 143 -10.03 1.04 13.72
C GLU A 143 -9.38 1.19 15.11
N TYR A 144 -9.99 0.68 16.18
CA TYR A 144 -9.42 0.74 17.53
C TYR A 144 -8.16 -0.12 17.69
N GLN A 145 -8.07 -1.27 17.01
CA GLN A 145 -6.83 -2.05 16.90
C GLN A 145 -5.72 -1.18 16.26
N CYS A 146 -6.03 -0.56 15.13
CA CYS A 146 -5.13 0.29 14.35
C CYS A 146 -4.65 1.55 15.10
N GLN A 147 -5.54 2.21 15.86
CA GLN A 147 -5.22 3.42 16.63
C GLN A 147 -4.37 3.13 17.89
N ARG A 148 -4.58 1.98 18.54
CA ARG A 148 -3.72 1.55 19.67
C ARG A 148 -2.31 1.23 19.21
N GLU A 149 -2.16 0.69 18.00
CA GLU A 149 -0.88 0.35 17.38
C GLU A 149 -0.08 1.62 17.02
N LYS A 150 -0.72 2.66 16.47
CA LYS A 150 -0.05 3.94 16.12
C LYS A 150 0.38 4.76 17.35
N LYS A 151 -0.34 4.67 18.48
CA LYS A 151 -0.03 5.42 19.71
C LYS A 151 1.29 5.01 20.39
N HIS A 152 1.82 3.85 20.05
CA HIS A 152 3.08 3.34 20.61
C HIS A 152 4.35 3.80 19.84
N VAL A 153 4.17 4.57 18.76
CA VAL A 153 5.25 5.04 17.86
C VAL A 153 5.71 6.49 18.18
N GLU A 154 4.97 7.24 19.01
CA GLU A 154 5.34 8.61 19.44
C GLU A 154 6.00 8.67 20.83
N LEU A 155 7.07 7.90 21.05
CA LEU A 155 7.97 8.08 22.20
C LEU A 155 9.44 8.13 21.76
#